data_AF-A0A183DEH4-F1
#
_entry.id   AF-A0A183DEH4-F1
#
_cell.length_a   1.000
_cell.length_b   1.000
_cell.length_c   1.000
_cell.angle_alpha   90.00
_cell.angle_beta   90.00
_cell.angle_gamma   90.00
#
_symmetry.space_group_name_H-M   'P 1'
#
loop_
_entity.id
_entity.type
_entity.pdbx_description
1 polymer ?
#
loop_
_entity_poly.entity_id
_entity_poly.type
_entity_poly.pdbx_seq_one_letter_code
_entity_poly.pdbx_strand_id
1 'polypeptide(L)' 'LPQFSNCYQRLHGQYGKVTSYGYPFGYENDRNCIIQLSVPKGTQVCLKFEDFETDECCDIVLIYDGAKTSGFPSAM' A
#
# COMPACT_ATOMS: atom_id res chain seq x y z
N LEU A 1 9.44 -11.83 15.39
CA LEU A 1 9.13 -11.15 14.11
C LEU A 1 7.84 -10.38 14.35
N PRO A 2 7.83 -9.04 14.33
CA PRO A 2 6.63 -8.30 14.68
C PRO A 2 5.54 -8.63 13.64
N GLN A 3 4.35 -8.97 14.13
CA GLN A 3 3.21 -9.43 13.33
C GLN A 3 2.67 -8.29 12.45
N PHE A 4 3.19 -8.14 11.23
CA PHE A 4 2.54 -7.35 10.16
C PHE A 4 1.39 -8.14 9.47
N SER A 5 0.81 -9.11 10.15
CA SER A 5 0.22 -10.31 9.52
C SER A 5 -1.25 -10.21 9.11
N ASN A 6 -1.89 -9.05 9.12
CA ASN A 6 -3.32 -8.94 8.76
C ASN A 6 -3.62 -8.21 7.44
N CYS A 7 -2.71 -7.37 6.93
CA CYS A 7 -2.95 -6.67 5.66
C CYS A 7 -1.76 -6.58 4.70
N TYR A 8 -0.74 -7.43 4.87
CA TYR A 8 0.26 -7.61 3.82
C TYR A 8 -0.39 -8.22 2.58
N GLN A 9 -0.27 -7.56 1.43
CA GLN A 9 -0.78 -8.05 0.16
C GLN A 9 0.32 -8.07 -0.90
N ARG A 10 0.28 -9.10 -1.76
CA ARG A 10 1.14 -9.20 -2.93
C ARG A 10 0.27 -9.37 -4.17
N LEU A 11 0.32 -8.38 -5.06
CA LEU A 11 -0.45 -8.38 -6.29
C LEU A 11 0.50 -8.51 -7.48
N HIS A 12 0.21 -9.47 -8.34
CA HIS A 12 0.92 -9.69 -9.59
C HIS A 12 -0.07 -9.76 -10.75
N GLY A 13 0.11 -8.91 -11.75
CA GLY A 13 -0.76 -8.90 -12.92
C GLY A 13 -0.52 -7.70 -13.82
N GLN A 14 -1.18 -7.69 -14.98
CA GLN A 14 -1.18 -6.51 -15.86
C GLN A 14 -2.08 -5.39 -15.34
N TYR A 15 -3.12 -5.75 -14.58
CA TYR A 15 -4.10 -4.84 -14.00
C TYR A 15 -4.44 -5.28 -12.59
N GLY A 16 -4.88 -4.35 -11.76
CA GLY A 16 -5.34 -4.62 -10.41
C GLY A 16 -5.99 -3.38 -9.79
N LYS A 17 -6.71 -3.60 -8.70
CA LYS A 17 -7.27 -2.53 -7.88
C LYS A 17 -6.79 -2.73 -6.44
N VAL A 18 -6.38 -1.64 -5.81
CA VAL A 18 -6.01 -1.58 -4.39
C VAL A 18 -6.98 -0.61 -3.73
N THR A 19 -7.48 -0.99 -2.56
CA THR A 19 -8.35 -0.13 -1.75
C THR A 19 -7.91 -0.20 -0.29
N SER A 20 -8.26 0.82 0.47
CA SER A 20 -8.24 0.74 1.93
C SER A 20 -9.17 -0.39 2.43
N TYR A 21 -8.88 -0.91 3.60
CA TYR A 21 -9.81 -1.79 4.32
C TYR A 21 -11.00 -0.95 4.75
N GLY A 22 -12.22 -1.32 4.36
CA GLY A 22 -13.44 -0.57 4.66
C GLY A 22 -14.02 0.19 3.47
N TYR A 23 -13.25 0.38 2.38
CA TYR A 23 -13.74 0.99 1.14
C TYR A 23 -15.02 0.30 0.61
N PRO A 24 -16.06 1.04 0.18
CA PRO A 24 -16.10 2.49 -0.08
C PRO A 24 -16.51 3.35 1.14
N PHE A 25 -16.55 2.77 2.35
CA PHE A 25 -16.72 3.51 3.58
C PHE A 25 -15.35 3.96 4.12
N GLY A 26 -15.34 4.57 5.31
CA GLY A 26 -14.11 5.00 5.97
C GLY A 26 -13.15 3.83 6.22
N TYR A 27 -11.85 4.14 6.20
CA TYR A 27 -10.83 3.17 6.55
C TYR A 27 -10.75 2.97 8.06
N GLU A 28 -10.23 1.82 8.49
CA GLU A 28 -10.02 1.54 9.92
C GLU A 28 -8.73 2.18 10.45
N ASN A 29 -8.82 2.72 11.67
CA ASN A 29 -7.68 3.30 12.39
C ASN A 29 -6.60 2.25 12.73
N ASP A 30 -5.40 2.74 13.07
CA ASP A 30 -4.28 1.95 13.60
C ASP A 30 -3.82 0.80 12.67
N ARG A 31 -3.97 0.97 11.35
CA ARG A 31 -3.52 0.00 10.34
C ARG A 31 -2.22 0.42 9.66
N ASN A 32 -1.23 -0.47 9.72
CA ASN A 32 0.02 -0.35 8.98
C ASN A 32 0.11 -1.42 7.89
N CYS A 33 -0.36 -1.10 6.69
CA CYS A 33 -0.45 -2.05 5.58
C CYS A 33 0.69 -1.93 4.57
N ILE A 34 1.09 -3.07 4.02
CA ILE A 34 2.13 -3.17 3.01
C ILE A 34 1.56 -3.88 1.80
N ILE A 35 1.66 -3.24 0.64
CA ILE A 35 1.17 -3.80 -0.62
C ILE A 35 2.33 -3.84 -1.60
N GLN A 36 2.71 -5.06 -1.99
CA GLN A 36 3.74 -5.28 -2.99
C GLN A 36 3.10 -5.50 -4.35
N LEU A 37 3.31 -4.54 -5.26
CA LEU A 37 2.86 -4.62 -6.64
C LEU A 37 3.96 -5.13 -7.56
N SER A 38 3.59 -5.96 -8.53
CA SER A 38 4.50 -6.43 -9.58
C SER A 38 3.74 -6.66 -10.88
N VAL A 39 4.41 -6.41 -12.00
CA VAL A 39 3.86 -6.55 -13.35
C VAL A 39 4.73 -7.51 -14.17
N PRO A 40 4.22 -8.09 -15.29
CA PRO A 40 5.04 -8.91 -16.16
C PRO A 40 6.29 -8.19 -16.66
N LYS A 41 7.37 -8.95 -16.90
CA LYS A 41 8.64 -8.41 -17.40
C LYS A 41 8.43 -7.61 -18.69
N GLY A 42 9.08 -6.44 -18.79
CA GLY A 42 8.98 -5.56 -19.95
C GLY A 42 7.81 -4.56 -19.89
N THR A 43 7.09 -4.53 -18.77
CA THR A 43 6.04 -3.53 -18.49
C THR A 43 6.38 -2.71 -17.25
N GLN A 44 5.66 -1.62 -17.03
CA GLN A 44 5.86 -0.71 -15.90
C GLN A 44 4.58 -0.59 -15.07
N VAL A 45 4.72 -0.44 -13.76
CA VAL A 45 3.61 -0.10 -12.87
C VAL A 45 3.18 1.34 -13.14
N CYS A 46 1.90 1.54 -13.48
CA CYS A 46 1.27 2.85 -13.55
C CYS A 46 0.18 2.91 -12.47
N LEU A 47 0.25 3.92 -11.60
CA LEU A 47 -0.71 4.10 -10.51
C LEU A 47 -1.60 5.29 -10.81
N LYS A 48 -2.89 5.12 -10.58
CA LYS A 48 -3.90 6.17 -10.63
C LYS A 48 -4.72 6.10 -9.36
N PHE A 49 -4.75 7.19 -8.61
CA PHE A 49 -5.71 7.34 -7.52
C PHE A 49 -7.08 7.67 -8.12
N GLU A 50 -8.02 6.75 -7.97
CA GLU A 50 -9.43 6.99 -8.34
C GLU A 50 -10.17 7.76 -7.24
N ASP A 51 -9.77 7.50 -5.99
CA ASP A 51 -10.36 8.04 -4.76
C ASP A 51 -9.25 8.09 -3.70
N PHE A 52 -9.17 9.17 -2.94
CA PHE A 52 -8.12 9.39 -1.94
C PHE A 52 -8.56 10.38 -0.86
N GLU A 53 -8.75 9.86 0.36
CA GLU A 53 -9.10 10.62 1.56
C GLU A 53 -8.41 9.99 2.77
N THR A 54 -7.70 10.80 3.56
CA THR A 54 -6.94 10.40 4.75
C THR A 54 -6.96 11.53 5.79
N ASP A 55 -6.89 11.18 7.07
CA ASP A 55 -6.73 12.14 8.16
C ASP A 55 -5.36 12.84 8.08
N GLU A 56 -5.38 14.15 7.79
CA GLU A 56 -4.18 14.97 7.53
C GLU A 56 -3.18 14.98 8.69
N CYS A 57 -3.65 14.77 9.93
CA CYS A 57 -2.80 14.86 11.11
C CYS A 57 -1.96 13.60 11.38
N CYS A 58 -2.35 12.43 10.84
CA CYS A 58 -1.77 11.16 11.28
C CYS A 58 -1.60 10.09 10.20
N ASP A 59 -2.32 10.16 9.08
CA ASP A 59 -2.33 9.08 8.09
C ASP A 59 -1.61 9.46 6.80
N ILE A 60 -0.77 8.55 6.31
CA ILE A 60 0.06 8.75 5.11
C ILE A 60 0.08 7.50 4.23
N VAL A 61 0.10 7.72 2.92
CA VAL A 61 0.36 6.67 1.92
C VAL A 61 1.72 6.92 1.28
N LEU A 62 2.62 5.95 1.42
CA LEU A 62 3.97 6.02 0.89
C LEU A 62 4.13 5.05 -0.29
N ILE A 63 4.64 5.56 -1.41
CA ILE A 63 4.91 4.77 -2.62
C ILE A 63 6.42 4.72 -2.84
N TYR A 64 6.94 3.50 -2.99
CA TYR A 64 8.36 3.25 -3.21
C TYR A 64 8.56 2.44 -4.49
N ASP A 65 9.57 2.82 -5.29
CA ASP A 65 10.00 2.03 -6.44
C ASP A 65 11.06 0.99 -6.01
N GLY A 66 10.75 -0.28 -6.22
CA GLY A 66 11.63 -1.42 -5.94
C GLY A 66 11.33 -2.18 -4.64
N ALA A 67 11.99 -3.33 -4.47
CA ALA A 67 11.80 -4.24 -3.34
C ALA A 67 12.43 -3.76 -2.01
N LYS A 68 12.95 -2.52 -1.97
CA LYS A 68 13.63 -1.99 -0.79
C LYS A 68 12.60 -1.48 0.21
N THR A 69 12.28 -2.32 1.18
CA THR A 69 11.65 -1.95 2.45
C THR A 69 12.56 -1.08 3.35
N SER A 70 13.73 -0.63 2.87
CA SER A 70 14.62 0.27 3.63
C SER A 70 14.10 1.71 3.76
N GLY A 71 12.92 2.01 3.21
CA GLY A 71 12.22 3.29 3.37
C GLY A 71 11.30 3.36 4.58
N PHE A 72 11.09 2.27 5.32
CA PHE A 72 10.46 2.39 6.64
C PHE A 72 11.42 3.17 7.56
N PRO A 73 11.02 4.32 8.13
CA PRO A 73 11.76 4.85 9.27
C PRO A 73 11.81 3.74 10.32
N SER A 74 13.01 3.24 10.57
CA SER A 74 13.23 2.24 11.61
C SER A 74 12.99 2.92 12.93
N ALA A 75 11.75 2.82 13.43
CA ALA A 75 11.24 3.47 14.64
C ALA A 75 11.23 5.01 14.57
N MET A 76 10.04 5.59 14.70
CA MET A 76 9.85 6.82 15.48
C MET A 76 9.12 6.43 16.77
#